data_AF-A0A0P9C5C4-F1
#
_entry.id   AF-A0A0P9C5C4-F1
#
_cell.length_a   1.000
_cell.length_b   1.000
_cell.length_c   1.000
_cell.angle_alpha   90.00
_cell.angle_beta   90.00
_cell.angle_gamma   90.00
#
_symmetry.space_group_name_H-M   'P 1'
#
loop_
_entity.id
_entity.type
_entity.pdbx_description
1 polymer ?
#
loop_
_entity_poly.entity_id
_entity_poly.type
_entity_poly.pdbx_seq_one_letter_code
_entity_poly.pdbx_strand_id
1 'polypeptide(L)'
;MIMAKKCCFCLSLQMGCIIIFLVGVFASVMHIDYVYSLLNRDDWGNHKYSGKLLVNYVQMTPYIFTFVASFLIFFFVLSQNCCLFWATLVFQAIDAVFLLTFSVITTSLGINIVISRGVTHAIIYWLYVFIWLALIVYFMIINYSYYRQIKEKRTENAAV
;
A
#
# COMPACT_ATOMS: atom_id res chain seq x y z
N MET A 1 10.33 31.00 23.17
CA MET A 1 9.02 30.30 23.17
C MET A 1 8.71 29.60 21.82
N ILE A 2 9.71 29.07 21.09
CA ILE A 2 9.56 28.57 19.69
C ILE A 2 9.51 27.02 19.61
N MET A 3 9.88 26.30 20.68
CA MET A 3 10.08 24.85 20.64
C MET A 3 8.80 24.00 20.71
N ALA A 4 7.73 24.47 21.37
CA ALA A 4 6.54 23.65 21.63
C ALA A 4 5.73 23.32 20.35
N LYS A 5 5.58 24.27 19.42
CA LYS A 5 4.90 24.03 18.14
C LYS A 5 5.63 23.02 17.25
N LYS A 6 6.98 23.03 17.24
CA LYS A 6 7.80 22.05 16.49
C LYS A 6 7.73 20.63 17.10
N CYS A 7 7.59 20.50 18.42
CA CYS A 7 7.50 19.20 19.10
C CYS A 7 6.14 18.52 18.87
N CYS A 8 5.03 19.26 19.01
CA CYS A 8 3.68 18.73 18.78
C CYS A 8 3.45 18.31 17.31
N PHE A 9 4.03 19.03 16.34
CA PHE A 9 3.88 18.69 14.93
C PHE A 9 4.62 17.41 14.54
N CYS A 10 5.78 17.15 15.17
CA CYS A 10 6.54 15.91 14.98
C CYS A 10 5.78 14.70 15.53
N LEU A 11 5.09 14.86 16.67
CA LEU A 11 4.24 13.83 17.26
C LEU A 11 3.00 13.54 16.40
N SER A 12 2.34 14.58 15.88
CA SER A 12 1.19 14.42 14.98
C SER A 12 1.55 13.64 13.72
N LEU A 13 2.70 13.94 13.11
CA LEU A 13 3.13 13.31 11.87
C LEU A 13 3.67 11.88 12.10
N GLN A 14 4.33 11.65 13.24
CA GLN A 14 4.71 10.31 13.69
C GLN A 14 3.48 9.43 13.93
N MET A 15 2.43 9.97 14.56
CA MET A 15 1.13 9.29 14.69
C MET A 15 0.53 8.98 13.32
N GLY A 16 0.65 9.91 12.35
CA GLY A 16 0.29 9.65 10.96
C GLY A 16 0.98 8.42 10.38
N CYS A 17 2.31 8.31 10.50
CA CYS A 17 3.06 7.13 10.03
C CYS A 17 2.67 5.83 10.76
N ILE A 18 2.35 5.89 12.06
CA ILE A 18 1.89 4.73 12.82
C ILE A 18 0.48 4.29 12.36
N ILE A 19 -0.42 5.23 12.11
CA ILE A 19 -1.74 4.94 11.55
C ILE A 19 -1.60 4.31 10.17
N ILE A 20 -0.70 4.83 9.32
CA ILE A 20 -0.40 4.25 8.00
C ILE A 20 0.10 2.81 8.12
N PHE A 21 0.99 2.54 9.09
CA PHE A 21 1.44 1.17 9.37
C PHE A 21 0.26 0.26 9.71
N LEU A 22 -0.57 0.64 10.69
CA LEU A 22 -1.70 -0.18 11.14
C LEU A 22 -2.73 -0.41 10.03
N VAL A 23 -3.13 0.65 9.34
CA VAL A 23 -4.12 0.59 8.24
C VAL A 23 -3.57 -0.21 7.08
N GLY A 24 -2.31 0.00 6.69
CA GLY A 24 -1.71 -0.72 5.57
C GLY A 24 -1.52 -2.22 5.86
N VAL A 25 -1.12 -2.60 7.07
CA VAL A 25 -1.06 -4.02 7.49
C VAL A 25 -2.46 -4.63 7.52
N PHE A 26 -3.42 -3.98 8.18
CA PHE A 26 -4.78 -4.51 8.27
C PHE A 26 -5.40 -4.71 6.89
N ALA A 27 -5.33 -3.68 6.05
CA ALA A 27 -5.96 -3.71 4.74
C ALA A 27 -5.25 -4.69 3.79
N SER A 28 -3.92 -4.79 3.80
CA SER A 28 -3.21 -5.80 3.00
C SER A 28 -3.59 -7.23 3.39
N VAL A 29 -3.68 -7.54 4.68
CA VAL A 29 -4.09 -8.87 5.17
C VAL A 29 -5.52 -9.19 4.74
N MET A 30 -6.46 -8.25 4.94
CA MET A 30 -7.86 -8.43 4.51
C MET A 30 -7.98 -8.70 3.01
N HIS A 31 -7.16 -8.04 2.19
CA HIS A 31 -7.18 -8.25 0.74
C HIS A 31 -6.58 -9.59 0.32
N ILE A 32 -5.48 -10.00 0.94
CA ILE A 32 -4.87 -11.32 0.69
C ILE A 32 -5.87 -12.42 1.06
N ASP A 33 -6.53 -12.32 2.22
CA ASP A 33 -7.55 -13.28 2.65
C ASP A 33 -8.76 -13.32 1.70
N TYR A 34 -9.23 -12.15 1.25
CA TYR A 34 -10.31 -12.07 0.27
C TYR A 34 -9.97 -12.77 -1.05
N VAL A 35 -8.79 -12.50 -1.62
CA VAL A 35 -8.35 -13.13 -2.88
C VAL A 35 -8.12 -14.63 -2.68
N TYR A 36 -7.59 -15.05 -1.53
CA TYR A 36 -7.40 -16.46 -1.20
C TYR A 36 -8.74 -17.20 -1.05
N SER A 37 -9.73 -16.59 -0.40
CA SER A 37 -11.09 -17.11 -0.29
C SER A 37 -11.79 -17.27 -1.65
N LEU A 38 -11.55 -16.32 -2.56
CA LEU A 38 -12.03 -16.41 -3.95
C LEU A 38 -11.40 -17.59 -4.68
N LEU A 39 -10.08 -17.76 -4.58
CA LEU A 39 -9.33 -18.87 -5.16
C LEU A 39 -9.87 -20.23 -4.69
N ASN A 40 -9.98 -20.40 -3.38
CA ASN A 40 -10.38 -21.67 -2.78
C ASN A 40 -11.84 -22.05 -3.14
N ARG A 41 -12.73 -21.05 -3.30
CA ARG A 41 -14.11 -21.28 -3.74
C ARG A 41 -14.22 -21.66 -5.22
N ASP A 42 -13.38 -21.09 -6.08
CA ASP A 42 -13.42 -21.37 -7.52
C ASP A 42 -12.75 -22.70 -7.88
N ASP A 43 -11.71 -23.12 -7.14
CA ASP A 43 -11.04 -24.42 -7.31
C ASP A 43 -11.97 -25.63 -6.99
N TRP A 44 -12.94 -25.46 -6.08
CA TRP A 44 -13.86 -26.54 -5.70
C TRP A 44 -15.10 -26.71 -6.59
N GLY A 45 -15.42 -25.75 -7.46
CA GLY A 45 -16.70 -25.76 -8.20
C GLY A 45 -16.63 -25.49 -9.70
N ASN A 46 -15.59 -24.83 -10.21
CA ASN A 46 -15.54 -24.43 -11.62
C ASN A 46 -14.12 -24.49 -12.18
N HIS A 47 -13.84 -25.50 -13.01
CA HIS A 47 -12.57 -25.65 -13.75
C HIS A 47 -12.24 -24.51 -14.73
N LYS A 48 -13.07 -23.45 -14.79
CA LYS A 48 -12.87 -22.25 -15.63
C LYS A 48 -11.58 -21.48 -15.28
N TYR A 49 -11.01 -21.69 -14.09
CA TYR A 49 -9.83 -20.96 -13.60
C TYR A 49 -8.64 -21.84 -13.21
N SER A 50 -8.72 -23.17 -13.34
CA SER A 50 -7.64 -24.08 -12.91
C SER A 50 -6.32 -23.90 -13.68
N GLY A 51 -6.36 -23.29 -14.87
CA GLY A 51 -5.17 -22.91 -15.66
C GLY A 51 -4.64 -21.50 -15.41
N LYS A 52 -5.26 -20.71 -14.51
CA LYS A 52 -4.91 -19.29 -14.25
C LYS A 52 -4.38 -19.04 -12.84
N LEU A 53 -4.01 -20.11 -12.13
CA LEU A 53 -3.52 -20.07 -10.75
C LEU A 53 -2.40 -19.03 -10.55
N LEU A 54 -1.44 -18.97 -11.48
CA LEU A 54 -0.32 -18.03 -11.42
C LEU A 54 -0.79 -16.57 -11.51
N VAL A 55 -1.73 -16.24 -12.40
CA VAL A 55 -2.29 -14.88 -12.53
C VAL A 55 -3.01 -14.46 -11.24
N ASN A 56 -3.72 -15.39 -10.62
CA ASN A 56 -4.45 -15.12 -9.38
C ASN A 56 -3.51 -14.90 -8.18
N TYR A 57 -2.38 -15.62 -8.10
CA TYR A 57 -1.34 -15.32 -7.11
C TYR A 57 -0.65 -13.98 -7.39
N VAL A 58 -0.39 -13.66 -8.66
CA VAL A 58 0.18 -12.38 -9.08
C VAL A 58 -0.73 -11.21 -8.69
N GLN A 59 -2.06 -11.42 -8.64
CA GLN A 59 -3.01 -10.42 -8.14
C GLN A 59 -2.79 -10.03 -6.67
N MET A 60 -2.15 -10.87 -5.85
CA MET A 60 -1.86 -10.55 -4.44
C MET A 60 -0.63 -9.66 -4.27
N THR A 61 0.20 -9.53 -5.30
CA THR A 61 1.48 -8.81 -5.28
C THR A 61 1.40 -7.37 -4.76
N PRO A 62 0.42 -6.54 -5.20
CA PRO A 62 0.22 -5.18 -4.66
C PRO A 62 0.15 -5.16 -3.13
N TYR A 63 -0.61 -6.09 -2.56
CA TYR A 63 -0.88 -6.13 -1.12
C TYR A 63 0.35 -6.58 -0.33
N ILE A 64 1.18 -7.44 -0.91
CA ILE A 64 2.48 -7.80 -0.32
C ILE A 64 3.39 -6.57 -0.31
N PHE A 65 3.41 -5.77 -1.38
CA PHE A 65 4.18 -4.52 -1.40
C PHE A 65 3.64 -3.50 -0.40
N THR A 66 2.32 -3.34 -0.27
CA THR A 66 1.73 -2.49 0.77
C THR A 66 2.15 -2.96 2.16
N PHE A 67 2.09 -4.27 2.43
CA PHE A 67 2.49 -4.86 3.72
C PHE A 67 3.96 -4.55 4.04
N VAL A 68 4.86 -4.81 3.09
CA VAL A 68 6.30 -4.50 3.25
C VAL A 68 6.53 -3.01 3.45
N ALA A 69 5.88 -2.14 2.66
CA ALA A 69 5.98 -0.69 2.80
C ALA A 69 5.52 -0.20 4.18
N SER A 70 4.46 -0.80 4.75
CA SER A 70 4.01 -0.51 6.10
C SER A 70 5.06 -0.87 7.16
N PHE A 71 5.77 -2.00 7.04
CA PHE A 71 6.86 -2.29 7.98
C PHE A 71 8.07 -1.36 7.78
N LEU A 72 8.41 -1.01 6.54
CA LEU A 72 9.49 -0.08 6.26
C LEU A 72 9.23 1.31 6.85
N ILE A 73 7.99 1.83 6.77
CA ILE A 73 7.65 3.12 7.38
C ILE A 73 7.71 3.06 8.90
N PHE A 74 7.31 1.93 9.50
CA PHE A 74 7.41 1.73 10.94
C PHE A 74 8.88 1.71 11.42
N PHE A 75 9.75 0.96 10.74
CA PHE A 75 11.18 0.96 11.06
C PHE A 75 11.85 2.30 10.76
N PHE A 76 11.41 3.03 9.74
CA PHE A 76 11.85 4.39 9.49
C PHE A 76 11.54 5.31 10.67
N VAL A 77 10.32 5.25 11.21
CA VAL A 77 9.93 6.02 12.40
C VAL A 77 10.81 5.69 13.62
N LEU A 78 11.13 4.41 13.84
CA LEU A 78 11.95 3.98 14.98
C LEU A 78 13.42 4.34 14.84
N SER A 79 14.01 4.09 13.66
CA SER A 79 15.46 4.22 13.45
C SER A 79 15.88 5.59 12.90
N GLN A 80 14.94 6.39 12.40
CA GLN A 80 15.19 7.64 11.67
C GLN A 80 16.17 7.47 10.50
N ASN A 81 16.27 6.25 9.94
CA ASN A 81 17.15 5.95 8.82
C ASN A 81 16.52 6.39 7.48
N CYS A 82 17.09 7.42 6.86
CA CYS A 82 16.63 7.96 5.58
C CYS A 82 16.61 6.92 4.43
N CYS A 83 17.41 5.85 4.49
CA CYS A 83 17.36 4.79 3.48
C CYS A 83 16.01 4.04 3.50
N LEU A 84 15.43 3.83 4.68
CA LEU A 84 14.13 3.15 4.83
C LEU A 84 12.99 4.01 4.28
N PHE A 85 13.11 5.33 4.37
CA PHE A 85 12.17 6.26 3.73
C PHE A 85 12.14 6.05 2.21
N TRP A 86 13.31 6.09 1.56
CA TRP A 86 13.39 5.91 0.11
C TRP A 86 12.91 4.54 -0.32
N ALA A 87 13.26 3.49 0.43
CA ALA A 87 12.73 2.15 0.21
C ALA A 87 11.20 2.13 0.27
N THR A 88 10.60 2.72 1.31
CA THR A 88 9.13 2.80 1.47
C THR A 88 8.47 3.46 0.25
N LEU A 89 9.00 4.61 -0.21
CA LEU A 89 8.45 5.31 -1.37
C LEU A 89 8.56 4.48 -2.66
N VAL A 90 9.68 3.79 -2.88
CA VAL A 90 9.86 2.92 -4.04
C VAL A 90 8.85 1.78 -4.02
N PHE A 91 8.65 1.12 -2.88
CA PHE A 91 7.65 0.07 -2.75
C PHE A 91 6.22 0.58 -3.02
N GLN A 92 5.86 1.75 -2.47
CA GLN A 92 4.55 2.36 -2.72
C GLN A 92 4.35 2.74 -4.20
N ALA A 93 5.40 3.21 -4.88
CA ALA A 93 5.33 3.55 -6.30
C ALA A 93 5.18 2.32 -7.19
N ILE A 94 5.94 1.26 -6.89
CA ILE A 94 5.82 -0.03 -7.56
C ILE A 94 4.42 -0.60 -7.34
N ASP A 95 3.90 -0.56 -6.11
CA ASP A 95 2.54 -1.00 -5.76
C ASP A 95 1.49 -0.28 -6.63
N ALA A 96 1.50 1.06 -6.67
CA ALA A 96 0.54 1.84 -7.46
C ALA A 96 0.59 1.50 -8.96
N VAL A 97 1.80 1.45 -9.54
CA VAL A 97 1.98 1.14 -10.96
C VAL A 97 1.54 -0.29 -11.26
N PHE A 98 1.92 -1.23 -10.41
CA PHE A 98 1.55 -2.63 -10.57
C PHE A 98 0.04 -2.81 -10.46
N LEU A 99 -0.60 -2.27 -9.42
CA LEU A 99 -2.04 -2.39 -9.22
C LEU A 99 -2.80 -1.88 -10.44
N LEU A 100 -2.45 -0.69 -10.95
CA LEU A 100 -3.12 -0.10 -12.10
C LEU A 100 -2.90 -0.92 -13.37
N THR A 101 -1.63 -1.24 -13.70
CA THR A 101 -1.29 -1.97 -14.93
C THR A 101 -1.87 -3.38 -14.91
N PHE A 102 -1.76 -4.10 -13.80
CA PHE A 102 -2.35 -5.42 -13.61
C PHE A 102 -3.86 -5.37 -13.74
N SER A 103 -4.53 -4.40 -13.10
CA SER A 103 -5.98 -4.24 -13.18
C SER A 103 -6.43 -4.03 -14.62
N VAL A 104 -5.80 -3.10 -15.35
CA VAL A 104 -6.14 -2.81 -16.76
C VAL A 104 -5.91 -4.03 -17.66
N ILE A 105 -4.74 -4.65 -17.58
CA ILE A 105 -4.36 -5.79 -18.43
C ILE A 105 -5.25 -7.01 -18.17
N THR A 106 -5.46 -7.36 -16.90
CA THR A 106 -6.27 -8.55 -16.57
C THR A 106 -7.75 -8.35 -16.87
N THR A 107 -8.24 -7.10 -16.76
CA THR A 107 -9.61 -6.75 -17.16
C THR A 107 -9.77 -6.85 -18.67
N SER A 108 -8.85 -6.28 -19.45
CA SER A 108 -8.94 -6.26 -20.91
C SER A 108 -8.83 -7.66 -21.53
N LEU A 109 -8.04 -8.54 -20.90
CA LEU A 109 -7.93 -9.95 -21.29
C LEU A 109 -9.08 -10.83 -20.76
N GLY A 110 -9.99 -10.29 -19.94
CA GLY A 110 -11.09 -11.05 -19.35
C GLY A 110 -10.64 -12.15 -18.39
N ILE A 111 -9.46 -12.00 -17.79
CA ILE A 111 -8.83 -13.00 -16.91
C ILE A 111 -8.81 -12.60 -15.44
N ASN A 112 -9.28 -11.39 -15.10
CA ASN A 112 -9.39 -10.91 -13.73
C ASN A 112 -10.48 -11.68 -12.96
N ILE A 113 -10.08 -12.43 -11.93
CA ILE A 113 -10.99 -13.31 -11.18
C ILE A 113 -12.13 -12.55 -10.50
N VAL A 114 -11.86 -11.34 -9.98
CA VAL A 114 -12.85 -10.54 -9.26
C VAL A 114 -13.90 -10.00 -10.22
N ILE A 115 -13.46 -9.35 -11.30
CA ILE A 115 -14.36 -8.76 -12.31
C ILE A 115 -15.19 -9.85 -13.00
N SER A 116 -14.58 -11.01 -13.27
CA SER A 116 -15.24 -12.09 -14.01
C SER A 116 -16.45 -12.71 -13.31
N ARG A 117 -16.69 -12.40 -12.02
CA ARG A 117 -17.88 -12.87 -11.28
C ARG A 117 -19.17 -12.15 -11.64
N GLY A 118 -19.11 -10.94 -12.20
CA GLY A 118 -20.29 -10.20 -12.63
C GLY A 118 -20.15 -8.69 -12.50
N VAL A 119 -21.16 -7.96 -13.00
CA VAL A 119 -21.16 -6.49 -13.12
C VAL A 119 -20.96 -5.81 -11.77
N THR A 120 -21.62 -6.30 -10.71
CA THR A 120 -21.47 -5.74 -9.36
C THR A 120 -20.03 -5.87 -8.84
N HIS A 121 -19.39 -7.03 -9.05
CA HIS A 121 -18.00 -7.23 -8.66
C HIS A 121 -17.05 -6.36 -9.49
N ALA A 122 -17.35 -6.13 -10.76
CA ALA A 122 -16.58 -5.22 -11.61
C ALA A 122 -16.61 -3.77 -11.10
N ILE A 123 -17.80 -3.25 -10.75
CA ILE A 123 -17.96 -1.90 -10.21
C ILE A 123 -17.20 -1.75 -8.89
N ILE A 124 -17.38 -2.71 -7.97
CA ILE A 124 -16.71 -2.70 -6.66
C ILE A 124 -15.19 -2.77 -6.83
N TYR A 125 -14.69 -3.59 -7.75
CA TYR A 125 -13.26 -3.73 -8.00
C TYR A 125 -12.62 -2.42 -8.49
N TRP A 126 -13.24 -1.73 -9.45
CA TRP A 126 -12.70 -0.46 -9.95
C TRP A 126 -12.76 0.65 -8.91
N LEU A 127 -13.86 0.75 -8.16
CA LEU A 127 -13.98 1.68 -7.05
C LEU A 127 -12.89 1.41 -6.00
N TYR A 128 -12.63 0.15 -5.71
CA TYR A 128 -11.53 -0.27 -4.85
C TYR A 128 -10.17 0.18 -5.38
N VAL A 129 -9.85 -0.07 -6.66
CA VAL A 129 -8.58 0.36 -7.28
C VAL A 129 -8.38 1.88 -7.14
N PHE A 130 -9.41 2.69 -7.40
CA PHE A 130 -9.32 4.14 -7.24
C PHE A 130 -9.08 4.58 -5.80
N ILE A 131 -9.81 4.00 -4.84
CA ILE A 131 -9.63 4.31 -3.41
C ILE A 131 -8.22 3.90 -2.97
N TRP A 132 -7.72 2.75 -3.42
CA TRP A 132 -6.39 2.27 -3.05
C TRP A 132 -5.29 3.17 -3.59
N LEU A 133 -5.39 3.61 -4.85
CA LEU A 133 -4.45 4.57 -5.43
C LEU A 133 -4.47 5.91 -4.67
N ALA A 134 -5.65 6.40 -4.29
CA ALA A 134 -5.76 7.61 -3.48
C ALA A 134 -5.09 7.45 -2.11
N LEU A 135 -5.26 6.29 -1.47
CA LEU A 135 -4.59 5.97 -0.20
C LEU A 135 -3.07 5.90 -0.34
N ILE A 136 -2.56 5.26 -1.40
CA ILE A 136 -1.11 5.20 -1.67
C ILE A 136 -0.54 6.61 -1.81
N VAL A 137 -1.17 7.46 -2.63
CA VAL A 137 -0.75 8.86 -2.82
C VAL A 137 -0.78 9.63 -1.50
N TYR A 138 -1.86 9.47 -0.73
CA TYR A 138 -1.97 10.09 0.58
C TYR A 138 -0.84 9.65 1.53
N PHE A 139 -0.53 8.35 1.57
CA PHE A 139 0.55 7.81 2.40
C PHE A 139 1.93 8.30 1.96
N MET A 140 2.18 8.41 0.66
CA MET A 140 3.41 9.01 0.12
C MET A 140 3.56 10.46 0.59
N ILE A 141 2.49 11.26 0.56
CA ILE A 141 2.51 12.67 0.99
C ILE A 141 2.87 12.78 2.48
N ILE A 142 2.25 11.98 3.34
CA ILE A 142 2.54 11.97 4.78
C ILE A 142 3.99 11.53 5.04
N ASN A 143 4.43 10.45 4.37
CA ASN A 143 5.79 9.95 4.50
C ASN A 143 6.84 10.98 4.07
N TYR A 144 6.63 11.64 2.92
CA TYR A 144 7.50 12.70 2.42
C TYR A 144 7.55 13.90 3.37
N SER A 145 6.39 14.29 3.91
CA SER A 145 6.30 15.37 4.90
C SER A 145 7.13 15.05 6.15
N TYR A 146 7.13 13.79 6.59
CA TYR A 146 7.88 13.35 7.77
C TYR A 146 9.39 13.36 7.51
N TYR A 147 9.81 12.84 6.36
CA TYR A 147 11.20 12.89 5.93
C TYR A 147 11.77 14.32 5.86
N ARG A 148 11.00 15.25 5.26
CA ARG A 148 11.43 16.65 5.15
C ARG A 148 11.74 17.25 6.52
N GLN A 149 10.90 17.00 7.52
CA GLN A 149 11.10 17.52 8.87
C GLN A 149 12.32 16.92 9.57
N ILE A 150 12.56 15.61 9.41
CA ILE A 150 13.76 14.96 9.95
C ILE A 150 15.01 15.57 9.33
N LYS A 151 15.00 15.80 8.01
CA LYS A 151 16.13 16.42 7.29
C LYS A 151 16.38 17.85 7.76
N GLU A 152 15.34 18.65 7.92
CA GLU A 152 15.44 20.03 8.44
C GLU A 152 16.05 20.03 9.86
N LYS A 153 15.57 19.16 10.77
CA LYS A 153 16.14 19.02 12.13
C LYS A 153 17.61 18.60 12.13
N ARG A 154 18.00 17.65 11.28
CA ARG A 154 19.40 17.19 11.19
C ARG A 154 20.33 18.30 10.69
N THR A 155 19.83 19.18 9.82
CA THR A 155 20.58 20.33 9.30
C THR A 155 20.71 21.44 10.35
N GLU A 156 19.63 21.72 11.11
CA GLU A 156 19.67 22.67 12.25
C GLU A 156 20.70 22.21 13.30
N ASN A 157 20.71 20.92 13.66
CA ASN A 157 21.64 20.38 14.67
C ASN A 157 23.10 20.33 14.22
N ALA A 158 23.38 20.33 12.92
CA ALA A 158 24.74 20.33 12.39
C ALA A 158 25.34 21.75 12.25
N ALA A 159 24.50 22.78 12.37
CA ALA A 159 24.89 24.19 12.28
C ALA A 159 25.12 24.85 13.66
N VAL A 160 24.92 24.11 14.75
CA VAL A 160 25.18 24.49 16.16
C VAL A 160 26.40 23.73 16.64
#